data_AF-A0A962HB42-F1
#
_entry.id   AF-A0A962HB42-F1
#
_cell.length_a   1.000
_cell.length_b   1.000
_cell.length_c   1.000
_cell.angle_alpha   90.00
_cell.angle_beta   90.00
_cell.angle_gamma   90.00
#
_symmetry.space_group_name_H-M   'P 1'
#
loop_
_entity.id
_entity.type
_entity.pdbx_description
1 polymer ?
#
loop_
_entity_poly.entity_id
_entity_poly.type
_entity_poly.pdbx_seq_one_letter_code
_entity_poly.pdbx_strand_id
1 'polypeptide(L)'
;MPAFEYQALDQAGRTHKGVLQGDTPKAVRQVLRDQGLVPLEMSEVREQAPRREFKELFGRGIAASDLAVLTRQWATLVRAGLPLDEA
;
A
#
# COMPACT_ATOMS: atom_id res chain seq x y z
N MET A 1 1.56 -22.48 18.36
CA MET A 1 1.06 -22.16 17.00
C MET A 1 1.84 -20.97 16.48
N PRO A 2 2.41 -21.04 15.26
CA PRO A 2 3.13 -19.91 14.69
C PRO A 2 2.17 -18.76 14.36
N ALA A 3 2.64 -17.55 14.60
CA ALA A 3 1.93 -16.33 14.21
C ALA A 3 2.52 -15.82 12.89
N PHE A 4 1.65 -15.36 12.00
CA PHE A 4 2.03 -14.79 10.71
C PHE A 4 1.57 -13.34 10.68
N GLU A 5 2.50 -12.42 10.49
CA GLU A 5 2.17 -11.04 10.17
C GLU A 5 1.80 -10.97 8.69
N TYR A 6 0.66 -10.37 8.38
CA TYR A 6 0.15 -10.27 7.02
C TYR A 6 -0.17 -8.83 6.66
N GLN A 7 0.04 -8.51 5.38
CA GLN A 7 -0.44 -7.29 4.75
C GLN A 7 -1.32 -7.71 3.57
N ALA A 8 -2.59 -7.32 3.59
CA ALA A 8 -3.57 -7.71 2.58
C ALA A 8 -4.37 -6.50 2.09
N LEU A 9 -4.84 -6.57 0.85
CA LEU A 9 -5.62 -5.53 0.18
C LEU A 9 -7.11 -5.89 0.22
N ASP A 10 -7.93 -4.94 0.62
CA ASP A 10 -9.39 -4.99 0.50
C ASP A 10 -9.81 -4.73 -0.96
N GLN A 11 -11.02 -5.14 -1.36
CA GLN A 11 -11.57 -4.87 -2.70
C GLN A 11 -11.71 -3.37 -2.98
N ALA A 12 -11.82 -2.55 -1.92
CA ALA A 12 -11.79 -1.09 -2.00
C ALA A 12 -10.38 -0.49 -2.19
N GLY A 13 -9.33 -1.32 -2.35
CA GLY A 13 -7.94 -0.88 -2.51
C GLY A 13 -7.28 -0.39 -1.22
N ARG A 14 -7.88 -0.68 -0.05
CA ARG A 14 -7.30 -0.32 1.25
C ARG A 14 -6.43 -1.45 1.77
N THR A 15 -5.27 -1.10 2.31
CA THR A 15 -4.31 -2.07 2.82
C THR A 15 -4.49 -2.30 4.31
N HIS A 16 -4.78 -3.54 4.69
CA HIS A 16 -4.94 -3.99 6.07
C HIS A 16 -3.71 -4.77 6.52
N LYS A 17 -3.27 -4.50 7.75
CA LYS A 17 -2.12 -5.15 8.37
C LYS A 17 -2.56 -5.77 9.69
N GLY A 18 -2.12 -6.99 9.96
CA GLY A 18 -2.49 -7.69 11.18
C GLY A 18 -1.63 -8.92 11.40
N VAL A 19 -1.88 -9.58 12.52
CA VAL A 19 -1.25 -10.86 12.84
C VAL A 19 -2.34 -11.92 12.85
N LEU A 20 -2.12 -13.00 12.10
CA LEU A 20 -3.00 -14.15 12.07
C LEU A 20 -2.24 -15.39 12.53
N GLN A 21 -2.86 -16.19 13.39
CA GLN A 21 -2.29 -17.46 13.81
C GLN A 21 -2.71 -18.53 12.81
N GLY A 22 -1.76 -19.36 12.39
CA GLY A 22 -2.06 -20.47 11.50
C GLY A 22 -0.90 -21.45 11.45
N ASP A 23 -1.19 -22.71 11.16
CA ASP A 23 -0.15 -23.75 11.20
C ASP A 23 0.71 -23.76 9.93
N THR A 24 0.21 -23.20 8.82
CA THR A 24 0.95 -23.10 7.55
C THR A 24 0.67 -21.78 6.82
N PRO A 25 1.62 -21.26 6.02
CA PRO A 25 1.38 -20.10 5.16
C PRO A 25 0.24 -20.29 4.15
N LYS A 26 -0.04 -21.55 3.76
CA LYS A 26 -1.15 -21.89 2.85
C LYS A 26 -2.50 -21.74 3.56
N ALA A 27 -2.59 -22.17 4.81
CA ALA A 27 -3.81 -22.02 5.62
C ALA A 27 -4.11 -20.53 5.88
N VAL A 28 -3.11 -19.74 6.27
CA VAL A 28 -3.30 -18.29 6.51
C VAL A 28 -3.76 -17.56 5.23
N ARG A 29 -3.21 -17.91 4.06
CA ARG A 29 -3.69 -17.35 2.77
C ARG A 29 -5.14 -17.67 2.49
N GLN A 30 -5.57 -18.88 2.83
CA GLN A 30 -6.95 -19.29 2.61
C GLN A 30 -7.88 -18.46 3.49
N VAL A 31 -7.54 -18.29 4.77
CA VAL A 31 -8.34 -17.46 5.69
C VAL A 31 -8.43 -16.00 5.21
N LEU A 32 -7.32 -15.42 4.72
CA LEU A 32 -7.35 -14.06 4.18
C LEU A 32 -8.25 -13.95 2.94
N ARG A 33 -8.19 -14.93 2.04
CA ARG A 33 -9.10 -14.98 0.88
C ARG A 33 -10.55 -15.17 1.26
N ASP A 34 -10.83 -16.01 2.26
CA ASP A 34 -12.19 -16.23 2.78
C ASP A 34 -12.75 -14.95 3.43
N GLN A 35 -11.88 -14.07 3.95
CA GLN A 35 -12.22 -12.73 4.42
C GLN A 35 -12.36 -11.69 3.30
N GLY A 36 -12.21 -12.09 2.03
CA GLY A 36 -12.26 -11.19 0.88
C GLY A 36 -11.00 -10.31 0.72
N LEU A 37 -9.93 -10.60 1.48
CA LEU A 37 -8.68 -9.87 1.44
C LEU A 37 -7.67 -10.57 0.52
N VAL A 38 -6.99 -9.80 -0.32
CA VAL A 38 -5.93 -10.30 -1.20
C VAL A 38 -4.58 -10.14 -0.49
N PRO A 39 -3.90 -11.23 -0.09
CA PRO A 39 -2.61 -11.14 0.59
C PRO A 39 -1.54 -10.57 -0.35
N LEU A 40 -0.87 -9.50 0.08
CA LEU A 40 0.25 -8.86 -0.62
C LEU A 40 1.60 -9.35 -0.08
N GLU A 41 1.74 -9.40 1.25
CA GLU A 41 2.93 -9.91 1.92
C GLU A 41 2.56 -10.73 3.16
N MET A 42 3.38 -11.74 3.45
CA MET A 42 3.21 -12.63 4.60
C MET A 42 4.57 -12.98 5.18
N SER A 43 4.76 -12.69 6.46
CA SER A 43 5.99 -12.99 7.19
C SER A 43 5.68 -13.88 8.39
N GLU A 44 6.41 -14.99 8.52
CA GLU A 44 6.35 -15.83 9.71
C GLU A 44 7.01 -15.07 10.85
N VAL A 45 6.29 -14.85 11.96
CA VAL A 45 6.86 -14.23 13.16
C VAL A 45 7.73 -15.28 13.86
N ARG A 46 8.93 -15.49 13.32
CA ARG A 46 10.02 -16.17 14.04
C ARG A 46 10.73 -15.14 14.90
N GLU A 47 10.94 -15.47 16.15
CA GLU A 47 11.44 -14.58 17.21
C GLU A 47 12.87 -14.04 17.01
N GLN A 48 13.46 -14.12 15.81
CA GLN A 48 14.83 -13.70 15.56
C GLN A 48 14.97 -13.05 14.17
N ALA A 49 14.82 -11.72 14.12
CA ALA A 49 15.63 -10.82 13.30
C ALA A 49 15.16 -9.37 13.48
N PRO A 50 16.07 -8.38 13.53
CA PRO A 50 15.68 -6.97 13.59
C PRO A 50 14.88 -6.61 12.34
N ARG A 51 13.75 -5.95 12.56
CA ARG A 51 12.84 -5.44 11.53
C ARG A 51 13.60 -4.57 10.52
N ARG A 52 14.06 -5.16 9.42
CA ARG A 52 14.47 -4.42 8.22
C ARG A 52 13.22 -3.83 7.59
N GLU A 53 12.98 -2.55 7.87
CA GLU A 53 12.65 -1.47 6.92
C GLU A 53 11.92 -1.80 5.60
N PHE A 54 10.95 -2.71 5.57
CA PHE A 54 10.05 -2.86 4.41
C PHE A 54 9.01 -1.73 4.29
N LYS A 55 9.04 -0.72 5.17
CA LYS A 55 8.17 0.47 5.07
C LYS A 55 8.60 1.46 3.99
N GLU A 56 9.85 1.41 3.51
CA GLU A 56 10.33 2.40 2.52
C GLU A 56 9.99 2.04 1.07
N LEU A 57 9.66 0.79 0.76
CA LEU A 57 9.47 0.35 -0.63
C LEU A 57 8.03 0.55 -1.17
N PHE A 58 7.03 0.64 -0.30
CA PHE A 58 5.61 0.73 -0.72
C PHE A 58 4.91 2.04 -0.29
N GLY A 59 5.68 3.05 0.11
CA GLY A 59 5.17 4.31 0.68
C GLY A 59 5.41 5.57 -0.15
N ARG A 60 5.95 5.49 -1.38
CA ARG A 60 6.05 6.65 -2.27
C ARG A 60 4.84 6.74 -3.19
N GLY A 61 3.66 6.90 -2.59
CA GLY A 61 2.67 7.76 -3.23
C GLY A 61 3.32 9.13 -3.39
N ILE A 62 3.06 9.81 -4.52
CA ILE A 62 3.60 11.15 -4.78
C ILE A 62 3.39 12.00 -3.52
N ALA A 63 4.47 12.60 -3.01
CA ALA A 63 4.39 13.36 -1.77
C ALA A 63 3.31 14.44 -1.92
N ALA A 64 2.49 14.65 -0.89
CA ALA A 64 1.42 15.66 -0.95
C ALA A 64 1.96 17.06 -1.34
N SER A 65 3.23 17.34 -1.03
CA SER A 65 3.98 18.50 -1.49
C SER A 65 4.12 18.56 -3.00
N ASP A 66 4.47 17.45 -3.65
CA ASP A 66 4.67 17.37 -5.10
C ASP A 66 3.32 17.50 -5.82
N LEU A 67 2.25 16.92 -5.26
CA LEU A 67 0.88 17.13 -5.74
C LEU A 67 0.44 18.60 -5.60
N ALA A 68 0.79 19.26 -4.49
CA ALA A 68 0.48 20.68 -4.27
C ALA A 68 1.25 21.60 -5.25
N VAL A 69 2.52 21.30 -5.52
CA VAL A 69 3.33 22.04 -6.51
C VAL A 69 2.74 21.87 -7.91
N LEU A 70 2.42 20.62 -8.29
CA LEU A 70 1.81 20.31 -9.58
C LEU A 70 0.49 21.08 -9.75
N THR A 71 -0.46 20.91 -8.82
CA THR A 71 -1.77 21.59 -8.89
C THR A 71 -1.65 23.11 -8.92
N ARG A 72 -0.68 23.71 -8.21
CA ARG A 72 -0.41 25.15 -8.28
C ARG A 72 0.13 25.59 -9.64
N GLN A 73 0.99 24.78 -10.27
CA GLN A 73 1.50 25.04 -11.61
C GLN A 73 0.37 24.96 -12.66
N TRP A 74 -0.50 23.94 -12.58
CA TRP A 74 -1.70 23.85 -13.42
C TRP A 74 -2.66 25.02 -13.21
N ALA A 75 -2.93 25.41 -11.97
CA ALA A 75 -3.76 26.57 -11.67
C ALA A 75 -3.17 27.86 -12.25
N THR A 76 -1.84 27.98 -12.30
CA THR A 76 -1.16 29.14 -12.91
C THR A 76 -1.32 29.13 -14.43
N LEU A 77 -1.20 27.97 -15.08
CA LEU A 77 -1.43 27.83 -16.53
C LEU A 77 -2.88 28.12 -16.92
N VAL A 78 -3.85 27.59 -16.16
CA VAL A 78 -5.28 27.86 -16.35
C VAL A 78 -5.58 29.35 -16.14
N ARG A 79 -4.99 29.97 -15.12
CA ARG A 79 -5.19 31.39 -14.81
C ARG A 79 -4.48 32.33 -15.79
N ALA A 80 -3.39 31.89 -16.41
CA ALA A 80 -2.72 32.63 -17.48
C ALA A 80 -3.57 32.73 -18.74
N GLY A 81 -4.69 32.00 -18.83
CA GLY A 81 -5.69 32.16 -19.88
C GLY A 81 -5.13 31.92 -21.27
N LEU A 82 -4.07 31.12 -21.40
CA LEU A 82 -3.57 30.71 -22.70
C LEU A 82 -4.63 29.77 -23.30
N PRO A 83 -5.29 30.16 -24.41
CA PRO A 83 -6.09 29.20 -25.15
C PRO A 83 -5.16 28.04 -25.54
N LEU A 84 -5.57 26.81 -25.24
CA LEU A 84 -4.96 25.62 -25.83
C LEU A 84 -5.37 25.57 -27.30
N ASP A 85 -4.81 26.49 -28.09
CA ASP A 85 -4.95 26.51 -29.54
C ASP A 85 -3.72 27.20 -30.13
N GLU A 86 -2.74 26.40 -30.51
CA GLU A 86 -2.19 26.35 -31.87
C GLU A 86 -1.22 25.17 -31.97
N ALA A 87 -1.63 24.17 -32.78
CA ALA A 87 -0.89 23.12 -33.50
C ALA A 87 0.43 22.55 -32.91
#